data_AF-W0RV08-F1
#
_entry.id   AF-W0RV08-F1
#
_cell.length_a   1.000
_cell.length_b   1.000
_cell.length_c   1.000
_cell.angle_alpha   90.00
_cell.angle_beta   90.00
_cell.angle_gamma   90.00
#
_symmetry.space_group_name_H-M   'P 1'
#
loop_
_entity.id
_entity.type
_entity.pdbx_description
1 polymer ?
#
loop_
_entity_poly.entity_id
_entity_poly.type
_entity_poly.pdbx_seq_one_letter_code
_entity_poly.pdbx_strand_id
1 'polypeptide(L)' 'MTWTWSGVNQHNVTFDDGAKSATQSAGTFQRAFSAAGSYSYHCTIHGTAMSGVITVR' A
#
# COMPACT_ATOMS: atom_id res chain seq x y z
N MET A 1 -8.14 -1.20 -6.10
CA MET A 1 -7.08 -2.14 -5.67
C MET A 1 -7.27 -2.44 -4.20
N THR A 2 -7.10 -3.70 -3.80
CA THR A 2 -7.24 -4.13 -2.41
C THR A 2 -5.96 -4.84 -1.97
N TRP A 3 -5.39 -4.38 -0.87
CA TRP A 3 -4.34 -5.09 -0.15
C TRP A 3 -4.98 -5.93 0.94
N THR A 4 -4.46 -7.15 1.11
CA THR A 4 -4.90 -8.09 2.13
C THR A 4 -3.69 -8.56 2.89
N TRP A 5 -3.76 -8.50 4.22
CA TRP A 5 -2.80 -9.12 5.12
C TRP A 5 -3.41 -10.38 5.72
N SER A 6 -2.65 -11.47 5.72
CA SER A 6 -3.10 -12.77 6.21
C SER A 6 -1.96 -13.51 6.94
N GLY A 7 -1.15 -12.79 7.70
CA GLY A 7 0.03 -13.34 8.38
C GLY A 7 0.16 -12.85 9.81
N VAL A 8 1.36 -13.01 10.38
CA VAL A 8 1.69 -12.54 11.74
C VAL A 8 2.55 -11.29 11.74
N ASN A 9 3.28 -11.04 10.64
CA ASN A 9 4.14 -9.88 10.52
C ASN A 9 3.31 -8.63 10.21
N GLN A 10 3.64 -7.54 10.89
CA GLN A 10 2.99 -6.26 10.68
C GLN A 10 3.52 -5.58 9.42
N HIS A 11 2.59 -5.01 8.66
CA HIS A 11 2.88 -4.23 7.46
C HIS A 11 1.87 -3.09 7.34
N ASN A 12 2.14 -2.17 6.43
CA ASN A 12 1.20 -1.15 6.00
C ASN A 12 1.47 -0.81 4.53
N VAL A 13 0.55 -0.06 3.94
CA VAL A 13 0.73 0.61 2.66
C VAL A 13 0.73 2.11 2.94
N THR A 14 1.79 2.80 2.55
CA THR A 14 1.89 4.26 2.53
C THR A 14 2.20 4.70 1.12
N PHE A 15 1.30 5.47 0.52
CA PHE A 15 1.54 6.13 -0.75
C PHE A 15 2.27 7.45 -0.55
N ASP A 16 3.09 7.81 -1.52
CA ASP A 16 3.85 9.07 -1.48
C ASP A 16 2.93 10.30 -1.62
N ASP A 17 1.69 10.11 -2.09
CA ASP A 17 0.64 11.12 -2.12
C ASP A 17 -0.17 11.26 -0.81
N GLY A 18 0.22 10.51 0.22
CA GLY A 18 -0.31 10.63 1.58
C GLY A 18 -1.38 9.62 1.97
N ALA A 19 -1.98 8.89 1.01
CA ALA A 19 -2.93 7.83 1.35
C ALA A 19 -2.21 6.69 2.08
N LYS A 20 -2.77 6.20 3.21
CA LYS A 20 -2.15 5.12 3.98
C LYS A 20 -3.15 4.19 4.67
N SER A 21 -2.73 2.95 4.89
CA SER A 21 -3.43 1.99 5.75
C SER A 21 -3.00 2.12 7.22
N ALA A 22 -3.66 1.38 8.10
CA ALA A 22 -3.11 1.07 9.42
C ALA A 22 -1.92 0.11 9.30
N THR A 23 -1.09 0.05 10.35
CA THR A 23 -0.13 -1.04 10.53
C THR A 23 -0.87 -2.25 11.08
N GLN A 24 -0.88 -3.35 10.33
CA GLN A 24 -1.70 -4.53 10.64
C GLN A 24 -1.02 -5.81 10.11
N SER A 25 -1.32 -6.94 10.75
CA SER A 25 -0.92 -8.28 10.31
C SER A 25 -2.06 -9.06 9.64
N ALA A 26 -3.30 -8.61 9.82
CA ALA A 26 -4.50 -9.16 9.21
C ALA A 26 -5.47 -8.06 8.75
N GLY A 27 -6.36 -8.38 7.81
CA GLY A 27 -7.42 -7.47 7.32
C GLY A 27 -7.09 -6.89 5.95
N THR A 28 -7.81 -5.83 5.57
CA THR A 28 -7.71 -5.24 4.23
C THR A 28 -7.57 -3.72 4.25
N PHE A 29 -6.99 -3.19 3.18
CA PHE A 29 -6.98 -1.77 2.85
C PHE A 29 -7.34 -1.63 1.37
N GLN A 30 -8.26 -0.72 1.05
CA GLN A 30 -8.72 -0.50 -0.31
C GLN A 30 -8.39 0.93 -0.74
N ARG A 31 -7.92 1.06 -1.99
CA ARG A 31 -7.79 2.34 -2.67
C ARG A 31 -8.39 2.26 -4.07
N ALA A 32 -9.24 3.22 -4.39
CA ALA A 32 -9.69 3.48 -5.75
C ALA A 32 -8.72 4.48 -6.42
N PHE A 33 -8.47 4.28 -7.71
CA PHE A 33 -7.66 5.17 -8.53
C PHE A 33 -8.52 5.64 -9.70
N SER A 34 -8.86 6.92 -9.72
CA SER A 34 -9.79 7.51 -10.69
C SER A 34 -9.11 8.23 -11.85
N ALA A 35 -7.79 8.44 -11.77
CA ALA A 35 -7.01 9.10 -12.80
C ALA A 35 -5.89 8.19 -13.30
N ALA A 36 -5.55 8.32 -14.58
CA ALA A 36 -4.35 7.72 -15.14
C ALA A 36 -3.11 8.33 -14.48
N GLY A 37 -2.09 7.52 -14.24
CA GLY A 37 -0.89 7.95 -13.52
C GLY A 37 -0.12 6.81 -12.88
N SER A 38 0.95 7.17 -12.19
CA SER A 38 1.78 6.26 -11.39
C SER A 38 1.66 6.63 -9.92
N TYR A 39 1.36 5.63 -9.09
CA TYR A 39 1.15 5.78 -7.66
C TYR A 39 2.14 4.89 -6.92
N SER A 40 3.24 5.50 -6.46
CA SER A 40 4.27 4.86 -5.65
C SER A 40 3.78 4.62 -4.23
N TYR A 41 4.08 3.45 -3.68
CA TYR A 41 3.80 3.11 -2.30
C TYR A 41 4.92 2.28 -1.69
N HIS A 42 5.02 2.32 -0.37
CA HIS A 42 5.97 1.55 0.40
C HIS A 42 5.38 1.16 1.77
N CYS A 43 5.95 0.13 2.39
CA CYS A 43 5.72 -0.16 3.80
C CYS A 43 6.69 0.65 4.65
N THR A 44 6.22 1.38 5.67
CA THR A 44 7.10 2.22 6.51
C THR A 44 8.05 1.40 7.39
N ILE A 45 7.73 0.13 7.65
CA ILE A 45 8.57 -0.78 8.46
C ILE A 45 9.77 -1.29 7.64
N HIS A 46 9.54 -1.57 6.35
CA HIS A 46 10.53 -2.22 5.47
C HIS A 46 11.10 -1.27 4.40
N GLY A 47 10.64 -0.02 4.36
CA GLY A 47 11.08 1.00 3.44
C GLY A 47 11.04 0.54 1.98
N THR A 48 12.11 0.84 1.24
CA THR A 48 12.25 0.51 -0.18
C THR A 48 12.29 -0.99 -0.47
N ALA A 49 12.68 -1.82 0.52
CA ALA A 49 12.68 -3.27 0.38
C ALA A 49 11.26 -3.85 0.20
N MET A 50 10.23 -3.10 0.61
CA MET A 50 8.83 -3.41 0.34
C MET A 50 8.13 -2.19 -0.24
N SER A 51 8.46 -1.90 -1.49
CA SER A 51 7.87 -0.81 -2.27
C SER A 51 7.28 -1.32 -3.58
N GLY A 52 6.41 -0.53 -4.19
CA GLY A 52 5.83 -0.82 -5.49
C GLY A 52 5.21 0.42 -6.13
N VAL A 53 4.87 0.29 -7.41
CA VAL A 53 4.18 1.35 -8.17
C VAL A 53 2.94 0.76 -8.81
N ILE A 54 1.79 1.40 -8.59
CA ILE A 54 0.56 1.11 -9.33
C ILE A 54 0.52 2.04 -10.54
N THR A 55 0.44 1.47 -11.74
CA THR A 55 0.21 2.24 -12.98
C THR A 55 -1.25 2.09 -13.41
N VAL A 56 -1.94 3.22 -13.59
CA VAL A 56 -3.31 3.31 -14.09
C VAL A 56 -3.26 3.96 -15.47
N ARG A 57 -3.99 3.39 -16.44
CA ARG A 57 -4.04 3.83 -17.83
C ARG A 57 -5.49 3.98 -18.27
#